data_AF-A0A7X8IN93-F1
#
_entry.id   AF-A0A7X8IN93-F1
#
_cell.length_a   1.000
_cell.length_b   1.000
_cell.length_c   1.000
_cell.angle_alpha   90.00
_cell.angle_beta   90.00
_cell.angle_gamma   90.00
#
_symmetry.space_group_name_H-M   'P 1'
#
loop_
_entity.id
_entity.type
_entity.pdbx_description
1 polymer ?
#
loop_
_entity_poly.entity_id
_entity_poly.type
_entity_poly.pdbx_seq_one_letter_code
_entity_poly.pdbx_strand_id
1 'polypeptide(L)'
;MRCRCSGNTCKIKSIKTAQLIASNPSIELWFLLHYKNQTASISSQDCIRELSNRNRHSYQKGVIDKNLEIKLTENLTIACKRASHLILFNNPSSNMNVFINELDQAKRNKS
;
A
#
# COMPACT_ATOMS: atom_id res chain seq x y z
N MET A 1 29.59 10.83 -17.11
CA MET A 1 29.14 10.01 -15.95
C MET A 1 27.96 9.14 -16.38
N ARG A 2 28.12 7.81 -16.42
CA ARG A 2 27.03 6.85 -16.73
C ARG A 2 26.42 6.39 -15.42
N CYS A 3 25.22 6.84 -15.08
CA CYS A 3 24.43 6.25 -14.00
C CYS A 3 24.03 4.84 -14.42
N ARG A 4 24.62 3.81 -13.79
CA ARG A 4 24.15 2.43 -13.87
C ARG A 4 22.83 2.33 -13.15
N CYS A 5 21.73 2.53 -13.85
CA CYS A 5 20.44 2.15 -13.32
C CYS A 5 20.28 0.64 -13.45
N SER A 6 20.78 -0.10 -12.47
CA SER A 6 20.55 -1.54 -12.34
C SER A 6 19.22 -1.75 -11.61
N GLY A 7 18.12 -1.83 -12.35
CA GLY A 7 16.79 -2.09 -11.77
C GLY A 7 15.64 -1.89 -12.75
N ASN A 8 14.59 -2.71 -12.59
CA ASN A 8 13.36 -2.72 -13.41
C ASN A 8 12.62 -1.37 -13.49
N THR A 9 12.96 -0.41 -12.61
CA THR A 9 12.39 0.93 -12.55
C THR A 9 12.65 1.77 -13.81
N CYS A 10 13.71 1.48 -14.58
CA CYS A 10 14.02 2.26 -15.78
C CYS A 10 13.11 1.96 -16.97
N LYS A 11 12.62 0.72 -17.09
CA LYS A 11 11.66 0.32 -18.13
C LYS A 11 10.27 0.91 -17.89
N ILE A 12 9.91 1.11 -16.62
CA ILE A 12 8.63 1.73 -16.25
C ILE A 12 8.66 3.24 -16.55
N LYS A 13 9.81 3.89 -16.28
CA LYS A 13 10.01 5.32 -16.60
C LYS A 13 9.96 5.66 -18.10
N SER A 14 10.15 4.69 -19.00
CA SER A 14 10.05 4.93 -20.44
C SER A 14 8.60 4.98 -20.97
N ILE A 15 7.61 4.60 -20.17
CA ILE A 15 6.19 4.67 -20.55
C ILE A 15 5.69 6.08 -20.23
N LYS A 16 5.49 6.91 -21.27
CA LYS A 16 5.15 8.34 -21.12
C LYS A 16 3.83 8.61 -20.38
N THR A 17 2.92 7.63 -20.34
CA THR A 17 1.61 7.72 -19.69
C THR A 17 1.51 6.96 -18.37
N ALA A 18 2.59 6.33 -17.91
CA ALA A 18 2.57 5.54 -16.68
C ALA A 18 2.82 6.42 -15.46
N GLN A 19 1.90 6.38 -14.50
CA GLN A 19 2.15 6.95 -13.18
C GLN A 19 2.94 5.94 -12.34
N LEU A 20 4.11 6.36 -11.85
CA LEU A 20 4.90 5.53 -10.95
C LEU A 20 4.24 5.51 -9.57
N ILE A 21 3.60 4.38 -9.27
CA ILE A 21 3.21 4.04 -7.90
C ILE A 21 4.39 3.29 -7.30
N ALA A 22 5.29 4.04 -6.66
CA ALA A 22 6.28 3.44 -5.79
C ALA A 22 5.52 3.07 -4.53
N SER A 23 5.11 1.82 -4.41
CA SER A 23 4.69 1.21 -3.16
C SER A 23 5.84 0.31 -2.74
N ASN A 24 6.57 0.69 -1.69
CA ASN A 24 7.48 -0.27 -1.07
C ASN A 24 6.63 -1.50 -0.71
N PRO A 25 7.06 -2.72 -1.07
CA PRO A 25 6.19 -3.77 -1.58
C PRO A 25 5.29 -4.28 -0.47
N SER A 26 4.12 -3.69 -0.30
CA SER A 26 3.15 -4.30 0.58
C SER A 26 1.75 -3.70 0.46
N ILE A 27 0.86 -4.45 -0.16
CA ILE A 27 -0.57 -4.36 0.12
C ILE A 27 -0.84 -4.48 1.64
N GLU A 28 0.07 -5.10 2.37
CA GLU A 28 0.10 -5.18 3.82
C GLU A 28 0.16 -3.80 4.49
N LEU A 29 0.84 -2.80 3.90
CA LEU A 29 0.78 -1.43 4.43
C LEU A 29 -0.65 -0.87 4.32
N TRP A 30 -1.32 -1.12 3.19
CA TRP A 30 -2.73 -0.76 3.05
C TRP A 30 -3.58 -1.44 4.11
N PHE A 31 -3.40 -2.74 4.35
CA PHE A 31 -4.12 -3.47 5.39
C PHE A 31 -3.84 -2.89 6.78
N LEU A 32 -2.59 -2.53 7.08
CA LEU A 32 -2.20 -1.98 8.38
C LEU A 32 -2.87 -0.64 8.65
N LEU A 33 -3.12 0.17 7.60
CA LEU A 33 -3.81 1.45 7.72
C LEU A 33 -5.27 1.32 8.16
N HIS A 34 -5.90 0.15 8.03
CA HIS A 34 -7.23 -0.10 8.61
C HIS A 34 -7.16 -0.20 10.13
N TYR A 35 -6.08 -0.76 10.66
CA TYR A 35 -5.92 -0.95 12.10
C TYR A 35 -5.24 0.22 12.82
N LYS A 36 -4.31 0.92 12.17
CA LYS A 36 -3.57 2.02 12.81
C LYS A 36 -3.11 3.09 11.84
N ASN A 37 -2.83 4.27 12.36
CA ASN A 37 -2.17 5.32 11.60
C ASN A 37 -0.66 5.02 11.51
N GLN A 38 -0.19 4.52 10.37
CA GLN A 38 1.23 4.19 10.15
C GLN A 38 1.90 5.26 9.27
N THR A 39 2.48 6.28 9.89
CA THR A 39 3.19 7.40 9.23
C THR A 39 4.71 7.33 9.34
N ALA A 40 5.24 6.40 10.15
CA ALA A 40 6.67 6.16 10.29
C ALA A 40 7.15 5.03 9.39
N SER A 41 8.45 5.01 9.07
CA SER A 41 9.01 3.99 8.18
C SER A 41 8.84 2.61 8.80
N ILE A 42 8.39 1.64 8.02
CA ILE A 42 8.18 0.28 8.49
C ILE A 42 8.71 -0.70 7.45
N SER A 43 9.43 -1.73 7.92
CA SER A 43 9.85 -2.83 7.08
C SER A 43 8.66 -3.74 6.76
N SER A 44 8.75 -4.52 5.68
CA SER A 44 7.69 -5.48 5.34
C SER A 44 7.47 -6.53 6.43
N GLN A 45 8.56 -7.00 7.06
CA GLN A 45 8.51 -7.96 8.17
C GLN A 45 7.81 -7.37 9.39
N ASP A 46 8.12 -6.11 9.74
CA ASP A 46 7.45 -5.42 10.84
C ASP A 46 5.98 -5.16 10.52
N CYS A 47 5.64 -4.86 9.26
CA CYS A 47 4.26 -4.69 8.82
C CYS A 47 3.44 -5.98 8.99
N ILE A 48 3.99 -7.12 8.56
CA ILE A 48 3.35 -8.44 8.74
C ILE A 48 3.19 -8.80 10.22
N ARG A 49 4.21 -8.50 11.03
CA ARG A 49 4.17 -8.72 12.48
C ARG A 49 3.08 -7.88 13.13
N GLU A 50 2.99 -6.60 12.79
CA GLU A 50 1.94 -5.69 13.28
C GLU A 50 0.54 -6.16 12.87
N LEU A 51 0.38 -6.60 11.62
CA LEU A 51 -0.88 -7.16 11.12
C LEU A 51 -1.27 -8.42 11.88
N SER A 52 -0.33 -9.34 12.08
CA SER A 52 -0.58 -10.61 12.78
C SER A 52 -1.00 -10.36 14.23
N ASN A 53 -0.29 -9.45 14.92
CA ASN A 53 -0.60 -9.06 16.30
C ASN A 53 -2.01 -8.47 16.43
N ARG A 54 -2.46 -7.70 15.43
CA ARG A 54 -3.75 -7.00 15.45
C ARG A 54 -4.91 -7.89 15.00
N ASN A 55 -4.66 -8.81 14.07
CA ASN A 55 -5.65 -9.77 13.61
C ASN A 55 -5.80 -10.97 14.56
N ARG A 56 -5.00 -11.04 15.64
CA ARG A 56 -4.94 -12.13 16.64
C ARG A 56 -4.58 -13.50 16.05
N HIS A 57 -4.13 -13.54 14.80
CA HIS A 57 -3.83 -14.73 14.02
C HIS A 57 -2.58 -14.45 13.17
N SER A 58 -1.87 -15.51 12.76
CA SER A 58 -0.74 -15.36 11.83
C SER A 58 -1.26 -14.89 10.47
N TYR A 59 -0.92 -13.66 10.07
CA TYR A 59 -1.26 -13.15 8.75
C TYR A 59 -0.50 -13.94 7.69
N GLN A 60 -1.23 -14.47 6.71
CA GLN A 60 -0.64 -15.17 5.56
C GLN A 60 -0.83 -14.33 4.30
N LYS A 61 0.27 -14.08 3.60
CA LYS A 61 0.25 -13.31 2.36
C LYS A 61 -0.59 -14.02 1.30
N GLY A 62 -1.49 -13.28 0.66
CA GLY A 62 -2.39 -13.82 -0.36
C GLY A 62 -3.67 -14.47 0.20
N VAL A 63 -3.81 -14.55 1.53
CA VAL A 63 -5.03 -15.03 2.18
C VAL A 63 -5.77 -13.85 2.80
N ILE A 64 -7.06 -13.71 2.48
CA ILE A 64 -7.96 -12.78 3.15
C ILE A 64 -8.92 -13.63 3.98
N ASP A 65 -8.67 -13.72 5.27
CA ASP A 65 -9.60 -14.36 6.20
C ASP A 65 -10.79 -13.44 6.50
N LYS A 66 -11.87 -14.01 7.05
CA LYS A 66 -13.11 -13.28 7.34
C LYS A 66 -12.92 -12.12 8.33
N ASN A 67 -12.04 -12.27 9.32
CA ASN A 67 -11.80 -11.21 10.31
C ASN A 67 -11.07 -10.04 9.67
N LEU A 68 -10.08 -10.34 8.82
CA LEU A 68 -9.38 -9.35 8.03
C LEU A 68 -10.37 -8.65 7.09
N GLU A 69 -11.18 -9.39 6.33
CA GLU A 69 -12.19 -8.84 5.43
C GLU A 69 -13.16 -7.87 6.12
N ILE A 70 -13.70 -8.27 7.28
CA ILE A 70 -14.57 -7.41 8.09
C ILE A 70 -13.84 -6.11 8.46
N LYS A 71 -12.60 -6.21 8.94
CA LYS A 71 -11.82 -5.03 9.34
C LYS A 71 -11.46 -4.11 8.18
N LEU A 72 -11.16 -4.68 7.01
CA LEU A 72 -10.88 -3.94 5.79
C LEU A 72 -12.12 -3.22 5.25
N THR A 73 -13.31 -3.78 5.49
CA THR A 73 -14.59 -3.19 5.06
C THR A 73 -15.03 -2.10 6.02
N GLU A 74 -15.07 -2.38 7.33
CA GLU A 74 -15.51 -1.44 8.37
C GLU A 74 -14.66 -0.16 8.42
N ASN A 75 -13.34 -0.31 8.26
CA ASN A 75 -12.40 0.80 8.43
C ASN A 75 -11.95 1.43 7.12
N LEU A 76 -12.61 1.11 6.00
CA LEU A 76 -12.19 1.56 4.67
C LEU A 76 -12.02 3.08 4.58
N THR A 77 -13.03 3.83 5.02
CA THR A 77 -13.00 5.31 5.01
C THR A 77 -11.85 5.86 5.85
N ILE A 78 -11.57 5.22 7.00
CA ILE A 78 -10.48 5.62 7.90
C ILE A 78 -9.13 5.32 7.26
N ALA A 79 -8.98 4.16 6.63
CA ALA A 79 -7.77 3.78 5.91
C ALA A 79 -7.49 4.72 4.73
N CYS A 80 -8.52 5.11 3.96
CA CYS A 80 -8.40 6.12 2.90
C CYS A 80 -7.86 7.44 3.44
N LYS A 81 -8.43 7.94 4.55
CA LYS A 81 -7.97 9.18 5.21
C LYS A 81 -6.54 9.08 5.74
N ARG A 82 -6.12 7.91 6.23
CA ARG A 82 -4.73 7.70 6.68
C ARG A 82 -3.78 7.63 5.49
N ALA A 83 -4.17 6.94 4.42
CA ALA A 83 -3.38 6.84 3.20
C ALA A 83 -3.17 8.21 2.54
N SER A 84 -4.17 9.11 2.55
CA SER A 84 -4.06 10.45 1.96
C SER A 84 -2.98 11.32 2.62
N HIS A 85 -2.56 10.99 3.84
CA HIS A 85 -1.49 11.69 4.55
C HIS A 85 -0.10 11.08 4.31
N LEU A 86 0.01 9.99 3.53
CA LEU A 86 1.30 9.40 3.19
C LEU A 86 1.95 10.22 2.07
N ILE A 87 3.10 10.82 2.39
CA ILE A 87 3.90 11.62 1.46
C ILE A 87 4.97 10.74 0.82
N LEU A 88 5.02 10.78 -0.51
CA LEU A 88 6.03 10.09 -1.30
C LEU A 88 7.44 10.53 -0.87
N PHE A 89 8.37 9.58 -0.72
CA PHE A 89 9.78 9.75 -0.34
C PHE A 89 10.13 10.05 1.12
N ASN A 90 9.16 10.25 2.03
CA ASN A 90 9.45 10.47 3.46
C ASN A 90 9.10 9.28 4.36
N ASN A 91 8.38 8.29 3.83
CA ASN A 91 7.88 7.14 4.56
C ASN A 91 7.68 5.95 3.61
N PRO A 92 8.02 4.70 3.98
CA PRO A 92 8.81 3.82 3.10
C PRO A 92 8.32 3.95 1.66
N SER A 93 9.02 4.78 0.86
CA SER A 93 8.53 5.49 -0.34
C SER A 93 7.22 4.94 -0.93
N SER A 94 6.08 5.30 -0.34
CA SER A 94 4.77 4.75 -0.71
C SER A 94 3.73 5.83 -0.99
N ASN A 95 3.20 5.88 -2.22
CA ASN A 95 2.03 6.69 -2.60
C ASN A 95 0.74 5.83 -2.63
N MET A 96 0.41 5.17 -1.52
CA MET A 96 -0.76 4.29 -1.44
C MET A 96 -2.07 5.02 -1.72
N ASN A 97 -2.17 6.30 -1.39
CA ASN A 97 -3.32 7.13 -1.76
C ASN A 97 -3.55 7.19 -3.28
N VAL A 98 -2.49 7.34 -4.07
CA VAL A 98 -2.56 7.34 -5.53
C VAL A 98 -3.12 6.01 -6.01
N PHE A 99 -2.58 4.89 -5.50
CA PHE A 99 -3.07 3.55 -5.85
C PHE A 99 -4.58 3.37 -5.59
N ILE A 100 -5.05 3.76 -4.42
CA ILE A 100 -6.48 3.63 -4.07
C ILE A 100 -7.35 4.52 -4.93
N ASN A 101 -6.91 5.75 -5.22
CA ASN A 101 -7.64 6.67 -6.08
C ASN A 101 -7.74 6.15 -7.52
N GLU A 102 -6.66 5.58 -8.06
CA GLU A 102 -6.67 4.96 -9.39
C GLU A 102 -7.57 3.72 -9.44
N LEU A 103 -7.57 2.89 -8.37
CA LEU A 103 -8.51 1.76 -8.27
C LEU A 103 -9.97 2.21 -8.24
N ASP A 104 -10.29 3.27 -7.49
CA ASP A 104 -11.65 3.79 -7.40
C ASP A 104 -12.14 4.33 -8.75
N GLN A 105 -11.30 5.11 -9.44
CA GLN A 105 -11.57 5.56 -10.81
C GLN A 105 -11.78 4.38 -11.77
N ALA A 106 -10.93 3.37 -11.70
CA ALA A 106 -11.06 2.18 -12.55
C ALA A 106 -12.35 1.39 -12.29
N LYS A 107 -12.86 1.38 -11.05
CA LYS A 107 -14.17 0.79 -10.73
C LYS A 107 -15.31 1.60 -11.35
N ARG A 108 -15.28 2.93 -11.24
CA ARG A 108 -16.30 3.82 -11.82
C ARG A 108 -16.36 3.72 -13.33
N ASN A 109 -15.21 3.58 -14.00
CA ASN A 109 -15.13 3.48 -15.46
C ASN A 109 -15.62 2.13 -16.03
N LYS A 110 -15.91 1.15 -15.17
CA LYS A 110 -16.46 -0.17 -15.55
C LYS A 110 -17.98 -0.28 -15.32
N SER A 111 -18.59 0.70 -14.67
CA SER A 111 -20.03 0.81 -14.44
C SER A 111 -20.69 1.64 -15.55
#